data_AF-A0A257XA87-F1
#
_entry.id   AF-A0A257XA87-F1
#
_cell.length_a   1.000
_cell.length_b   1.000
_cell.length_c   1.000
_cell.angle_alpha   90.00
_cell.angle_beta   90.00
_cell.angle_gamma   90.00
#
_symmetry.space_group_name_H-M   'P 1'
#
loop_
_entity.id
_entity.type
_entity.pdbx_description
1 polymer ?
#
loop_
_entity_poly.entity_id
_entity_poly.type
_entity_poly.pdbx_seq_one_letter_code
_entity_poly.pdbx_strand_id
1 'polypeptide(L)'
;LPPTPGRSMIKRPRNEDMFTLGSVFRAKGYDTAFIYGGFGYFDNMNSYFRGNDYLIVDRTDFPKDSIVFENVWGVADEVLYANALKALNDKAAAGKPFFAQIMTTSNHRPYTYPDGRIDIPSPGGRRGGVKYTDWAIGEFIREAKKQPWFADTLFVFVADHCASVAGRTRLPVAKYRIPLIFYAPDMLQPGEYVERVSQIDLAPTLIEIMGKNGDDHFFGRSFFEADAPLDRAFISNYQDLGYLRGDLLTVLSPRRVVRAYKVDPVTFESTPTEVDPQRAREAIAYYQTAASAFKQGRLHAIEAR
;
A
#
# COMPACT_ATOMS: atom_id res chain seq x y z
N LEU A 1 8.72 -4.20 -4.08
CA LEU A 1 9.28 -4.49 -5.42
C LEU A 1 8.52 -3.70 -6.48
N PRO A 2 9.14 -3.27 -7.60
CA PRO A 2 8.41 -2.63 -8.71
C PRO A 2 7.41 -3.62 -9.32
N PRO A 3 6.31 -3.15 -9.92
CA PRO A 3 5.27 -4.03 -10.44
C PRO A 3 5.85 -5.01 -11.47
N THR A 4 5.71 -6.31 -11.23
CA THR A 4 6.21 -7.32 -12.18
C THR A 4 5.15 -7.57 -13.27
N PRO A 5 5.56 -7.72 -14.55
CA PRO A 5 4.61 -7.90 -15.65
C PRO A 5 3.74 -9.14 -15.46
N GLY A 6 2.46 -9.04 -15.80
CA GLY A 6 1.47 -10.11 -15.67
C GLY A 6 0.48 -9.89 -14.53
N ARG A 7 0.30 -10.90 -13.67
CA ARG A 7 -0.67 -10.89 -12.56
C ARG A 7 -0.07 -10.28 -11.29
N SER A 8 -0.89 -9.70 -10.40
CA SER A 8 -0.43 -9.27 -9.07
C SER A 8 0.26 -10.39 -8.29
N MET A 9 1.29 -10.05 -7.51
CA MET A 9 2.12 -11.00 -6.74
C MET A 9 1.31 -11.87 -5.79
N ILE A 10 0.30 -11.29 -5.13
CA ILE A 10 -0.56 -12.01 -4.19
C ILE A 10 -1.35 -13.14 -4.87
N LYS A 11 -1.48 -13.14 -6.20
CA LYS A 11 -2.22 -14.15 -6.98
C LYS A 11 -1.31 -15.13 -7.73
N ARG A 12 0.00 -15.05 -7.52
CA ARG A 12 0.98 -15.94 -8.16
C ARG A 12 1.28 -17.14 -7.27
N PRO A 13 1.61 -18.31 -7.83
CA PRO A 13 2.17 -19.40 -7.05
C PRO A 13 3.56 -19.03 -6.53
N ARG A 14 4.03 -19.69 -5.46
CA ARG A 14 5.33 -19.45 -4.81
C ARG A 14 5.44 -18.03 -4.28
N ASN A 15 4.42 -17.62 -3.53
CA ASN A 15 4.35 -16.30 -2.90
C ASN A 15 4.27 -16.37 -1.37
N GLU A 16 4.41 -17.57 -0.83
CA GLU A 16 4.76 -17.90 0.54
C GLU A 16 6.24 -17.59 0.85
N ASP A 17 6.56 -17.47 2.13
CA ASP A 17 7.92 -17.25 2.67
C ASP A 17 8.66 -16.08 2.02
N MET A 18 7.95 -15.05 1.58
CA MET A 18 8.54 -13.86 0.97
C MET A 18 9.13 -12.94 2.04
N PHE A 19 10.21 -12.23 1.68
CA PHE A 19 10.71 -11.12 2.46
C PHE A 19 9.70 -9.96 2.38
N THR A 20 9.02 -9.71 3.50
CA THR A 20 7.96 -8.72 3.62
C THR A 20 8.25 -7.78 4.78
N LEU A 21 7.49 -6.69 4.87
CA LEU A 21 7.55 -5.86 6.07
C LEU A 21 7.20 -6.70 7.31
N GLY A 22 6.24 -7.62 7.21
CA GLY A 22 5.88 -8.54 8.28
C GLY A 22 7.04 -9.41 8.75
N SER A 23 7.82 -10.00 7.83
CA SER A 23 8.99 -10.80 8.23
C SER A 23 10.02 -9.96 8.98
N VAL A 24 10.27 -8.72 8.55
CA VAL A 24 11.19 -7.80 9.24
C VAL A 24 10.70 -7.43 10.64
N PHE A 25 9.41 -7.14 10.78
CA PHE A 25 8.80 -6.78 12.06
C PHE A 25 8.73 -7.99 13.02
N ARG A 26 8.36 -9.18 12.53
CA ARG A 26 8.37 -10.41 13.33
C ARG A 26 9.75 -10.75 13.86
N ALA A 27 10.79 -10.63 13.04
CA ALA A 27 12.17 -10.84 13.47
C ALA A 27 12.60 -9.90 14.61
N LYS A 28 11.84 -8.81 14.84
CA LYS A 28 12.04 -7.84 15.91
C LYS A 28 11.03 -7.98 17.06
N GLY A 29 10.28 -9.08 17.10
CA GLY A 29 9.35 -9.40 18.19
C GLY A 29 7.95 -8.81 18.04
N TYR A 30 7.59 -8.24 16.88
CA TYR A 30 6.26 -7.71 16.64
C TYR A 30 5.28 -8.81 16.26
N ASP A 31 4.06 -8.72 16.78
CA ASP A 31 2.93 -9.46 16.22
C ASP A 31 2.46 -8.76 14.93
N THR A 32 2.41 -9.51 13.83
CA THR A 32 2.03 -8.98 12.51
C THR A 32 0.64 -9.44 12.12
N ALA A 33 -0.24 -8.51 11.76
CA ALA A 33 -1.62 -8.80 11.38
C ALA A 33 -2.01 -8.18 10.03
N PHE A 34 -2.83 -8.89 9.28
CA PHE A 34 -3.60 -8.36 8.16
C PHE A 34 -5.08 -8.38 8.54
N ILE A 35 -5.71 -7.20 8.53
CA ILE A 35 -7.09 -7.01 8.97
C ILE A 35 -7.93 -6.52 7.78
N TYR A 36 -9.01 -7.23 7.45
CA TYR A 36 -9.78 -6.98 6.25
C TYR A 36 -11.29 -7.04 6.47
N GLY A 37 -12.03 -6.08 5.91
CA GLY A 37 -13.49 -6.02 6.06
C GLY A 37 -14.25 -7.05 5.21
N GLY A 38 -13.61 -7.63 4.20
CA GLY A 38 -14.21 -8.63 3.32
C GLY A 38 -13.81 -10.06 3.68
N PHE A 39 -14.14 -11.00 2.79
CA PHE A 39 -13.63 -12.37 2.89
C PHE A 39 -12.24 -12.43 2.29
N GLY A 40 -11.22 -12.82 3.06
CA GLY A 40 -9.85 -12.78 2.59
C GLY A 40 -9.48 -13.85 1.54
N TYR A 41 -10.41 -14.74 1.18
CA TYR A 41 -10.29 -15.53 -0.06
C TYR A 41 -10.23 -14.64 -1.31
N PHE A 42 -10.87 -13.47 -1.27
CA PHE A 42 -10.79 -12.47 -2.34
C PHE A 42 -9.32 -12.18 -2.67
N ASP A 43 -9.00 -12.17 -3.96
CA ASP A 43 -7.65 -11.88 -4.47
C ASP A 43 -6.50 -12.73 -3.91
N ASN A 44 -6.80 -13.90 -3.32
CA ASN A 44 -5.81 -14.79 -2.68
C ASN A 44 -5.07 -14.15 -1.49
N MET A 45 -5.69 -13.16 -0.83
CA MET A 45 -5.07 -12.43 0.28
C MET A 45 -4.78 -13.34 1.47
N ASN A 46 -5.73 -14.20 1.85
CA ASN A 46 -5.54 -15.10 2.99
C ASN A 46 -4.41 -16.11 2.76
N SER A 47 -4.25 -16.62 1.54
CA SER A 47 -3.11 -17.51 1.22
C SER A 47 -1.80 -16.74 1.29
N TYR A 48 -1.74 -15.53 0.70
CA TYR A 48 -0.54 -14.70 0.71
C TYR A 48 -0.15 -14.30 2.13
N PHE A 49 -1.03 -13.64 2.88
CA PHE A 49 -0.70 -13.16 4.22
C PHE A 49 -0.41 -14.32 5.19
N ARG A 50 -1.16 -15.43 5.15
CA ARG A 50 -0.87 -16.61 5.98
C ARG A 50 0.44 -17.27 5.60
N GLY A 51 0.71 -17.45 4.31
CA GLY A 51 1.97 -18.00 3.81
C GLY A 51 3.18 -17.08 4.06
N ASN A 52 2.96 -15.88 4.56
CA ASN A 52 4.01 -14.95 5.01
C ASN A 52 3.91 -14.67 6.52
N ASP A 53 3.33 -15.61 7.29
CA ASP A 53 3.06 -15.61 8.74
C ASP A 53 2.42 -14.36 9.35
N TYR A 54 1.51 -13.72 8.62
CA TYR A 54 0.59 -12.77 9.23
C TYR A 54 -0.54 -13.50 9.93
N LEU A 55 -0.92 -13.02 11.11
CA LEU A 55 -2.26 -13.27 11.65
C LEU A 55 -3.27 -12.64 10.70
N ILE A 56 -4.30 -13.37 10.32
CA ILE A 56 -5.41 -12.85 9.52
C ILE A 56 -6.57 -12.60 10.46
N VAL A 57 -7.17 -11.43 10.35
CA VAL A 57 -8.46 -11.11 10.94
C VAL A 57 -9.34 -10.59 9.81
N ASP A 58 -10.27 -11.42 9.33
CA ASP A 58 -11.18 -11.02 8.28
C ASP A 58 -12.64 -11.02 8.76
N ARG A 59 -13.59 -10.77 7.84
CA ARG A 59 -15.02 -10.74 8.17
C ARG A 59 -15.52 -11.96 8.94
N THR A 60 -14.90 -13.14 8.76
CA THR A 60 -15.30 -14.38 9.44
C THR A 60 -14.95 -14.39 10.93
N ASP A 61 -13.99 -13.58 11.35
CA ASP A 61 -13.54 -13.45 12.73
C ASP A 61 -14.33 -12.39 13.52
N PHE A 62 -15.14 -11.57 12.84
CA PHE A 62 -15.90 -10.49 13.48
C PHE A 62 -17.14 -11.03 14.19
N PRO A 63 -17.41 -10.62 15.44
CA PRO A 63 -18.65 -10.92 16.13
C PRO A 63 -19.86 -10.44 15.31
N LYS A 64 -20.86 -11.30 15.12
CA LYS A 64 -22.01 -11.02 14.24
C LYS A 64 -22.79 -9.77 14.68
N ASP A 65 -22.86 -9.52 15.98
CA ASP A 65 -23.50 -8.37 16.60
C ASP A 65 -22.73 -7.06 16.39
N SER A 66 -21.44 -7.11 16.03
CA SER A 66 -20.66 -5.93 15.65
C SER A 66 -20.95 -5.44 14.23
N ILE A 67 -21.56 -6.28 13.38
CA ILE A 67 -21.76 -6.00 11.96
C ILE A 67 -23.06 -5.22 11.76
N VAL A 68 -22.97 -3.89 11.82
CA VAL A 68 -24.12 -2.99 11.62
C VAL A 68 -24.45 -2.74 10.14
N PHE A 69 -23.48 -2.97 9.24
CA PHE A 69 -23.65 -2.80 7.80
C PHE A 69 -22.63 -3.65 7.04
N GLU A 70 -23.07 -4.23 5.91
CA GLU A 70 -22.23 -4.98 4.99
C GLU A 70 -22.78 -4.94 3.56
N ASN A 71 -21.90 -5.17 2.58
CA ASN A 71 -22.25 -5.34 1.18
C ASN A 71 -21.39 -6.45 0.53
N VAL A 72 -21.41 -6.51 -0.80
CA VAL A 72 -20.66 -7.51 -1.59
C VAL A 72 -19.14 -7.44 -1.41
N TRP A 73 -18.59 -6.31 -0.94
CA TRP A 73 -17.16 -6.14 -0.70
C TRP A 73 -16.73 -6.49 0.73
N GLY A 74 -17.65 -6.40 1.69
CA GLY A 74 -17.35 -6.64 3.09
C GLY A 74 -18.24 -5.86 4.03
N VAL A 75 -17.87 -5.85 5.31
CA VAL A 75 -18.44 -4.95 6.32
C VAL A 75 -18.05 -3.51 6.03
N ALA A 76 -18.80 -2.55 6.57
CA ALA A 76 -18.46 -1.14 6.46
C ALA A 76 -17.13 -0.82 7.18
N ASP A 77 -16.45 0.24 6.73
CA ASP A 77 -15.13 0.63 7.28
C ASP A 77 -15.23 0.93 8.79
N GLU A 78 -16.36 1.43 9.31
CA GLU A 78 -16.56 1.62 10.76
C GLU A 78 -16.50 0.31 11.56
N VAL A 79 -17.06 -0.77 10.99
CA VAL A 79 -17.04 -2.12 11.60
C VAL A 79 -15.63 -2.71 11.52
N LEU A 80 -14.97 -2.54 10.37
CA LEU A 80 -13.57 -2.95 10.17
C LEU A 80 -12.66 -2.29 11.22
N TYR A 81 -12.74 -0.96 11.36
CA TYR A 81 -11.88 -0.24 12.29
C TYR A 81 -12.19 -0.53 13.75
N ALA A 82 -13.46 -0.71 14.12
CA ALA A 82 -13.83 -1.11 15.49
C ALA A 82 -13.25 -2.48 15.86
N ASN A 83 -13.36 -3.46 14.96
CA ASN A 83 -12.79 -4.79 15.18
C ASN A 83 -11.25 -4.79 15.12
N ALA A 84 -10.66 -3.97 14.24
CA ALA A 84 -9.21 -3.76 14.23
C ALA A 84 -8.72 -3.20 15.55
N LEU A 85 -9.39 -2.18 16.10
CA LEU A 85 -9.06 -1.59 17.38
C LEU A 85 -9.11 -2.63 18.52
N LYS A 86 -10.12 -3.49 18.52
CA LYS A 86 -10.20 -4.61 19.48
C LYS A 86 -8.98 -5.53 19.35
N ALA A 87 -8.65 -5.96 18.13
CA ALA A 87 -7.50 -6.83 17.90
C ALA A 87 -6.19 -6.18 18.36
N LEU A 88 -5.99 -4.88 18.09
CA LEU A 88 -4.82 -4.13 18.54
C LEU A 88 -4.75 -4.01 20.07
N ASN A 89 -5.88 -3.75 20.73
CA ASN A 89 -5.97 -3.69 22.19
C ASN A 89 -5.59 -5.04 22.83
N ASP A 90 -6.05 -6.15 22.26
CA ASP A 90 -5.70 -7.49 22.75
C ASP A 90 -4.18 -7.75 22.64
N LYS A 91 -3.53 -7.25 21.58
CA LYS A 91 -2.06 -7.34 21.41
C LYS A 91 -1.30 -6.48 22.41
N ALA A 92 -1.73 -5.23 22.58
CA ALA A 92 -1.12 -4.31 23.53
C ALA A 92 -1.26 -4.81 24.98
N ALA A 93 -2.41 -5.37 25.36
CA ALA A 93 -2.64 -5.96 26.68
C ALA A 93 -1.74 -7.18 26.95
N ALA A 94 -1.33 -7.90 25.91
CA ALA A 94 -0.36 -8.98 25.99
C ALA A 94 1.10 -8.49 26.06
N GLY A 95 1.35 -7.18 26.08
CA GLY A 95 2.69 -6.59 26.17
C GLY A 95 3.54 -6.75 24.92
N LYS A 96 2.93 -7.02 23.76
CA LYS A 96 3.63 -7.19 22.48
C LYS A 96 3.47 -5.97 21.58
N PRO A 97 4.55 -5.48 20.95
CA PRO A 97 4.41 -4.49 19.89
C PRO A 97 3.73 -5.13 18.67
N PHE A 98 3.04 -4.32 17.86
CA PHE A 98 2.25 -4.83 16.75
C PHE A 98 2.54 -4.08 15.44
N PHE A 99 2.38 -4.78 14.33
CA PHE A 99 2.34 -4.22 12.99
C PHE A 99 1.08 -4.72 12.29
N ALA A 100 0.11 -3.83 12.06
CA ALA A 100 -1.16 -4.18 11.46
C ALA A 100 -1.35 -3.48 10.10
N GLN A 101 -1.61 -4.27 9.07
CA GLN A 101 -2.07 -3.79 7.77
C GLN A 101 -3.59 -3.91 7.71
N ILE A 102 -4.28 -2.77 7.67
CA ILE A 102 -5.75 -2.71 7.65
C ILE A 102 -6.19 -2.25 6.26
N MET A 103 -7.00 -3.05 5.57
CA MET A 103 -7.45 -2.74 4.21
C MET A 103 -8.96 -2.44 4.16
N THR A 104 -9.30 -1.21 3.76
CA THR A 104 -10.69 -0.71 3.68
C THR A 104 -11.47 -1.35 2.54
N THR A 105 -12.80 -1.28 2.62
CA THR A 105 -13.72 -1.96 1.67
C THR A 105 -14.76 -1.00 1.09
N SER A 106 -15.15 0.03 1.83
CA SER A 106 -16.39 0.80 1.57
C SER A 106 -16.34 1.65 0.28
N ASN A 107 -15.15 2.04 -0.19
CA ASN A 107 -14.98 2.85 -1.40
C ASN A 107 -15.05 2.02 -2.71
N HIS A 108 -16.01 1.10 -2.81
CA HIS A 108 -16.26 0.30 -4.00
C HIS A 108 -17.70 0.41 -4.47
N ARG A 109 -17.92 0.30 -5.79
CA ARG A 109 -19.27 0.29 -6.39
C ARG A 109 -20.12 -0.82 -5.76
N PRO A 110 -21.36 -0.57 -5.32
CA PRO A 110 -22.20 0.60 -5.62
C PRO A 110 -22.02 1.83 -4.71
N TYR A 111 -20.99 1.87 -3.86
CA TYR A 111 -20.67 2.95 -2.91
C TYR A 111 -21.74 3.11 -1.82
N THR A 112 -22.05 2.00 -1.16
CA THR A 112 -23.02 1.93 -0.09
C THR A 112 -22.34 1.89 1.27
N TYR A 113 -22.90 2.61 2.22
CA TYR A 113 -22.44 2.73 3.60
C TYR A 113 -23.65 3.05 4.52
N PRO A 114 -23.54 2.88 5.84
CA PRO A 114 -24.62 3.23 6.77
C PRO A 114 -24.93 4.73 6.77
N ASP A 115 -26.21 5.06 6.83
CA ASP A 115 -26.70 6.44 6.85
C ASP A 115 -26.40 7.15 8.18
N GLY A 116 -26.48 8.49 8.16
CA GLY A 116 -26.33 9.32 9.35
C GLY A 116 -24.88 9.51 9.84
N ARG A 117 -23.88 9.04 9.09
CA ARG A 117 -22.45 9.29 9.37
C ARG A 117 -21.90 10.51 8.65
N ILE A 118 -22.40 10.76 7.45
CA ILE A 118 -22.02 11.88 6.60
C ILE A 118 -23.28 12.50 5.97
N ASP A 119 -23.10 13.66 5.35
CA ASP A 119 -24.13 14.46 4.66
C ASP A 119 -24.44 14.01 3.22
N ILE A 120 -23.93 12.84 2.79
CA ILE A 120 -24.20 12.27 1.47
C ILE A 120 -24.98 10.98 1.66
N PRO A 121 -26.24 10.87 1.20
CA PRO A 121 -27.03 9.64 1.31
C PRO A 121 -26.39 8.44 0.61
N SER A 122 -26.62 7.24 1.13
CA SER A 122 -26.19 5.98 0.53
C SER A 122 -27.21 5.48 -0.52
N PRO A 123 -26.81 5.01 -1.73
CA PRO A 123 -25.46 5.03 -2.28
C PRO A 123 -25.03 6.43 -2.75
N GLY A 124 -23.90 6.93 -2.25
CA GLY A 124 -23.45 8.32 -2.48
C GLY A 124 -22.49 8.50 -3.65
N GLY A 125 -22.33 7.48 -4.49
CA GLY A 125 -21.28 7.41 -5.49
C GLY A 125 -19.88 7.47 -4.87
N ARG A 126 -18.84 7.65 -5.70
CA ARG A 126 -17.46 7.69 -5.21
C ARG A 126 -17.22 8.79 -4.18
N ARG A 127 -17.85 9.95 -4.34
CA ARG A 127 -17.71 11.06 -3.39
C ARG A 127 -18.23 10.68 -2.00
N GLY A 128 -19.39 10.00 -1.95
CA GLY A 128 -19.94 9.42 -0.72
C GLY A 128 -19.00 8.38 -0.11
N GLY A 129 -18.56 7.40 -0.92
CA GLY A 129 -17.64 6.36 -0.45
C GLY A 129 -16.34 6.91 0.14
N VAL A 130 -15.70 7.87 -0.53
CA VAL A 130 -14.49 8.53 -0.02
C VAL A 130 -14.76 9.32 1.26
N LYS A 131 -15.83 10.13 1.31
CA LYS A 131 -16.16 10.93 2.50
C LYS A 131 -16.53 10.04 3.70
N TYR A 132 -17.18 8.90 3.45
CA TYR A 132 -17.51 7.92 4.48
C TYR A 132 -16.25 7.24 5.03
N THR A 133 -15.33 6.80 4.16
CA THR A 133 -14.05 6.20 4.60
C THR A 133 -13.22 7.22 5.40
N ASP A 134 -13.18 8.49 4.98
CA ASP A 134 -12.53 9.57 5.73
C ASP A 134 -13.14 9.76 7.13
N TRP A 135 -14.48 9.81 7.22
CA TRP A 135 -15.18 9.84 8.50
C TRP A 135 -14.85 8.63 9.38
N ALA A 136 -14.83 7.42 8.82
CA ALA A 136 -14.52 6.18 9.55
C ALA A 136 -13.06 6.15 10.05
N ILE A 137 -12.10 6.67 9.28
CA ILE A 137 -10.72 6.90 9.74
C ILE A 137 -10.70 7.88 10.92
N GLY A 138 -11.48 8.96 10.85
CA GLY A 138 -11.61 9.93 11.93
C GLY A 138 -12.17 9.33 13.23
N GLU A 139 -13.18 8.47 13.13
CA GLU A 139 -13.70 7.68 14.26
C GLU A 139 -12.61 6.75 14.83
N PHE A 140 -11.93 5.99 13.96
CA PHE A 140 -10.86 5.09 14.36
C PHE A 140 -9.76 5.82 15.16
N ILE A 141 -9.29 6.96 14.67
CA ILE A 141 -8.27 7.76 15.37
C ILE A 141 -8.80 8.30 16.71
N ARG A 142 -10.07 8.72 16.78
CA ARG A 142 -10.67 9.18 18.06
C ARG A 142 -10.76 8.09 19.10
N GLU A 143 -11.10 6.86 18.71
CA GLU A 143 -11.13 5.73 19.62
C GLU A 143 -9.73 5.22 19.96
N ALA A 144 -8.80 5.24 19.00
CA ALA A 144 -7.40 4.90 19.23
C ALA A 144 -6.72 5.85 20.23
N LYS A 145 -7.01 7.16 20.19
CA LYS A 145 -6.50 8.15 21.16
C LYS A 145 -6.82 7.85 22.62
N LYS A 146 -7.84 7.03 22.88
CA LYS A 146 -8.22 6.62 24.25
C LYS A 146 -7.38 5.44 24.75
N GLN A 147 -6.58 4.81 23.89
CA GLN A 147 -5.82 3.62 24.21
C GLN A 147 -4.39 3.97 24.68
N PRO A 148 -3.82 3.18 25.61
CA PRO A 148 -2.50 3.46 26.18
C PRO A 148 -1.35 3.36 25.16
N TRP A 149 -1.54 2.64 24.05
CA TRP A 149 -0.52 2.46 23.01
C TRP A 149 -0.48 3.59 21.98
N PHE A 150 -1.44 4.53 21.98
CA PHE A 150 -1.56 5.55 20.94
C PHE A 150 -0.32 6.43 20.80
N ALA A 151 0.25 6.88 21.92
CA ALA A 151 1.41 7.78 21.95
C ALA A 151 2.69 7.15 21.39
N ASP A 152 2.76 5.81 21.33
CA ASP A 152 3.88 5.04 20.80
C ASP A 152 3.50 4.31 19.50
N THR A 153 2.55 4.86 18.73
CA THR A 153 2.08 4.26 17.48
C THR A 153 2.21 5.21 16.30
N LEU A 154 2.87 4.74 15.25
CA LEU A 154 2.86 5.37 13.93
C LEU A 154 1.70 4.85 13.08
N PHE A 155 0.74 5.71 12.79
CA PHE A 155 -0.30 5.44 11.81
C PHE A 155 0.16 5.88 10.42
N VAL A 156 0.04 4.99 9.44
CA VAL A 156 0.39 5.25 8.04
C VAL A 156 -0.85 5.10 7.18
N PHE A 157 -1.32 6.20 6.61
CA PHE A 157 -2.42 6.18 5.65
C PHE A 157 -1.85 6.27 4.24
N VAL A 158 -2.05 5.22 3.45
CA VAL A 158 -1.60 5.16 2.06
C VAL A 158 -2.71 4.52 1.22
N ALA A 159 -3.01 5.11 0.06
CA ALA A 159 -3.92 4.44 -0.89
C ALA A 159 -3.17 3.37 -1.67
N ASP A 160 -3.84 2.26 -1.98
CA ASP A 160 -3.32 1.17 -2.80
C ASP A 160 -3.18 1.58 -4.28
N HIS A 161 -4.16 2.30 -4.81
CA HIS A 161 -4.14 2.88 -6.16
C HIS A 161 -5.20 3.98 -6.36
N CYS A 162 -5.15 4.66 -7.50
CA CYS A 162 -6.18 5.60 -7.92
C CYS A 162 -7.41 4.90 -8.54
N ALA A 163 -8.55 5.60 -8.59
CA ALA A 163 -9.83 5.02 -8.99
C ALA A 163 -9.99 4.68 -10.49
N SER A 164 -9.16 5.25 -11.35
CA SER A 164 -9.20 4.99 -12.78
C SER A 164 -7.84 5.29 -13.38
N VAL A 165 -7.36 4.40 -14.24
CA VAL A 165 -6.14 4.58 -15.04
C VAL A 165 -6.45 4.92 -16.51
N ALA A 166 -7.73 5.12 -16.85
CA ALA A 166 -8.12 5.46 -18.22
C ALA A 166 -7.67 6.89 -18.56
N GLY A 167 -7.02 7.11 -19.70
CA GLY A 167 -6.53 8.42 -20.11
C GLY A 167 -6.12 8.45 -21.58
N ARG A 168 -5.74 9.64 -22.06
CA ARG A 168 -5.25 9.84 -23.45
C ARG A 168 -3.87 9.19 -23.67
N THR A 169 -3.10 9.04 -22.60
CA THR A 169 -1.79 8.37 -22.60
C THR A 169 -1.93 6.97 -21.97
N ARG A 170 -0.99 6.06 -22.28
CA ARG A 170 -1.06 4.68 -21.77
C ARG A 170 -0.88 4.60 -20.24
N LEU A 171 -0.08 5.52 -19.70
CA LEU A 171 0.19 5.65 -18.26
C LEU A 171 0.04 7.14 -17.89
N PRO A 172 -1.19 7.62 -17.64
CA PRO A 172 -1.43 9.02 -17.28
C PRO A 172 -0.91 9.29 -15.86
N VAL A 173 0.26 9.93 -15.74
CA VAL A 173 1.00 10.10 -14.48
C VAL A 173 0.13 10.71 -13.36
N ALA A 174 -0.69 11.72 -13.67
CA ALA A 174 -1.63 12.33 -12.72
C ALA A 174 -2.52 11.31 -12.00
N LYS A 175 -2.87 10.21 -12.69
CA LYS A 175 -3.75 9.15 -12.18
C LYS A 175 -3.01 8.05 -11.43
N TYR A 176 -1.75 8.28 -11.07
CA TYR A 176 -0.96 7.41 -10.20
C TYR A 176 -0.50 8.10 -8.92
N ARG A 177 -0.83 9.38 -8.73
CA ARG A 177 -0.55 10.12 -7.50
C ARG A 177 -1.58 9.74 -6.42
N ILE A 178 -1.07 9.23 -5.31
CA ILE A 178 -1.85 8.75 -4.18
C ILE A 178 -1.50 9.53 -2.90
N PRO A 179 -2.39 9.59 -1.91
CA PRO A 179 -2.06 10.14 -0.59
C PRO A 179 -1.11 9.20 0.16
N LEU A 180 -0.19 9.80 0.92
CA LEU A 180 0.62 9.18 1.95
C LEU A 180 0.67 10.13 3.15
N ILE A 181 0.20 9.68 4.31
CA ILE A 181 0.17 10.48 5.54
C ILE A 181 0.78 9.64 6.66
N PHE A 182 1.80 10.18 7.32
CA PHE A 182 2.29 9.67 8.60
C PHE A 182 1.63 10.47 9.72
N TYR A 183 1.01 9.77 10.66
CA TYR A 183 0.30 10.38 11.78
C TYR A 183 0.76 9.73 13.08
N ALA A 184 1.47 10.50 13.89
CA ALA A 184 1.89 10.16 15.25
C ALA A 184 2.13 11.47 16.00
N PRO A 185 1.08 12.15 16.48
CA PRO A 185 1.16 13.54 16.95
C PRO A 185 2.09 13.74 18.15
N ASP A 186 2.34 12.70 18.94
CA ASP A 186 3.26 12.73 20.08
C ASP A 186 4.72 12.44 19.70
N MET A 187 4.97 11.96 18.47
CA MET A 187 6.30 11.55 17.97
C MET A 187 6.79 12.43 16.81
N LEU A 188 5.88 12.99 16.02
CA LEU A 188 6.18 13.69 14.78
C LEU A 188 5.75 15.16 14.85
N GLN A 189 6.63 16.04 14.38
CA GLN A 189 6.26 17.42 14.08
C GLN A 189 5.49 17.47 12.75
N PRO A 190 4.46 18.34 12.61
CA PRO A 190 3.79 18.54 11.34
C PRO A 190 4.77 19.02 10.26
N GLY A 191 4.66 18.45 9.06
CA GLY A 191 5.51 18.81 7.94
C GLY A 191 5.05 18.15 6.64
N GLU A 192 5.64 18.58 5.53
CA GLU A 192 5.38 18.03 4.21
C GLU A 192 6.67 17.49 3.60
N TYR A 193 6.58 16.31 2.99
CA TYR A 193 7.64 15.75 2.16
C TYR A 193 7.25 15.93 0.70
N VAL A 194 7.92 16.84 0.00
CA VAL A 194 7.55 17.27 -1.36
C VAL A 194 8.26 16.48 -2.46
N GLU A 195 9.29 15.71 -2.10
CA GLU A 195 10.04 14.91 -3.07
C GLU A 195 9.20 13.73 -3.56
N ARG A 196 9.40 13.39 -4.83
CA ARG A 196 8.68 12.28 -5.45
C ARG A 196 9.23 10.94 -4.98
N VAL A 197 8.31 10.12 -4.47
CA VAL A 197 8.57 8.75 -4.01
C VAL A 197 7.58 7.75 -4.62
N SER A 198 7.89 6.46 -4.51
CA SER A 198 7.00 5.36 -4.87
C SER A 198 6.49 4.63 -3.62
N GLN A 199 5.36 3.92 -3.71
CA GLN A 199 4.92 3.03 -2.61
C GLN A 199 5.99 2.02 -2.18
N ILE A 200 6.85 1.58 -3.11
CA ILE A 200 7.88 0.58 -2.80
C ILE A 200 8.95 1.10 -1.84
N ASP A 201 9.07 2.42 -1.71
CA ASP A 201 10.02 3.13 -0.86
C ASP A 201 9.52 3.20 0.61
N LEU A 202 8.21 2.96 0.84
CA LEU A 202 7.61 3.01 2.18
C LEU A 202 8.19 1.97 3.14
N ALA A 203 8.41 0.73 2.69
CA ALA A 203 8.90 -0.33 3.58
C ALA A 203 10.31 -0.03 4.14
N PRO A 204 11.32 0.32 3.31
CA PRO A 204 12.60 0.83 3.80
C PRO A 204 12.46 2.03 4.74
N THR A 205 11.59 3.00 4.43
CA THR A 205 11.36 4.15 5.32
C THR A 205 10.83 3.77 6.68
N LEU A 206 9.87 2.85 6.77
CA LEU A 206 9.37 2.39 8.06
C LEU A 206 10.44 1.66 8.86
N ILE A 207 11.30 0.89 8.19
CA ILE A 207 12.43 0.20 8.83
C ILE A 207 13.44 1.22 9.38
N GLU A 208 13.78 2.25 8.60
CA GLU A 208 14.68 3.31 9.04
C GLU A 208 14.11 4.12 10.22
N ILE A 209 12.83 4.52 10.17
CA ILE A 209 12.16 5.28 11.24
C ILE A 209 12.25 4.55 12.58
N MET A 210 12.16 3.21 12.56
CA MET A 210 12.25 2.40 13.77
C MET A 210 13.68 2.24 14.31
N GLY A 211 14.68 2.84 13.65
CA GLY A 211 16.10 2.68 13.97
C GLY A 211 16.58 1.24 13.77
N LYS A 212 16.11 0.59 12.71
CA LYS A 212 16.31 -0.84 12.48
C LYS A 212 17.04 -1.10 11.16
N ASN A 213 17.87 -2.14 11.16
CA ASN A 213 18.43 -2.72 9.94
C ASN A 213 17.46 -3.75 9.32
N GLY A 214 17.63 -4.05 8.03
CA GLY A 214 16.94 -5.13 7.32
C GLY A 214 16.12 -4.67 6.11
N ASP A 215 16.53 -3.60 5.44
CA ASP A 215 15.90 -3.07 4.23
C ASP A 215 16.59 -3.52 2.93
N ASP A 216 17.71 -4.22 3.03
CA ASP A 216 18.59 -4.68 1.95
C ASP A 216 17.93 -5.57 0.88
N HIS A 217 16.80 -6.21 1.21
CA HIS A 217 16.02 -7.04 0.29
C HIS A 217 14.90 -6.28 -0.43
N PHE A 218 14.67 -5.01 -0.09
CA PHE A 218 13.70 -4.17 -0.79
C PHE A 218 14.34 -3.47 -1.99
N PHE A 219 13.52 -3.25 -3.03
CA PHE A 219 13.89 -2.45 -4.20
C PHE A 219 13.70 -0.95 -3.98
N GLY A 220 12.93 -0.60 -2.94
CA GLY A 220 12.74 0.77 -2.54
C GLY A 220 13.97 1.30 -1.83
N ARG A 221 13.94 2.58 -1.53
CA ARG A 221 14.93 3.25 -0.68
C ARG A 221 14.19 4.15 0.28
N SER A 222 14.77 4.45 1.43
CA SER A 222 14.09 5.32 2.36
C SER A 222 14.09 6.78 1.90
N PHE A 223 13.04 7.52 2.26
CA PHE A 223 12.88 8.96 2.02
C PHE A 223 13.95 9.82 2.68
N PHE A 224 14.55 9.33 3.77
CA PHE A 224 15.47 10.11 4.63
C PHE A 224 16.95 9.83 4.35
N GLU A 225 17.27 8.91 3.45
CA GLU A 225 18.65 8.69 3.00
C GLU A 225 19.22 9.99 2.40
N ALA A 226 20.34 10.45 2.95
CA ALA A 226 20.88 11.79 2.71
C ALA A 226 21.51 12.02 1.32
N ASP A 227 21.72 10.96 0.54
CA ASP A 227 22.65 10.99 -0.59
C ASP A 227 22.09 11.67 -1.85
N ALA A 228 20.76 11.63 -2.05
CA ALA A 228 20.03 12.37 -3.10
C ALA A 228 18.52 12.07 -3.03
N PRO A 229 17.65 13.00 -3.48
CA PRO A 229 16.25 12.69 -3.73
C PRO A 229 16.12 11.48 -4.67
N LEU A 230 15.22 10.56 -4.34
CA LEU A 230 14.95 9.40 -5.20
C LEU A 230 14.50 9.86 -6.58
N ASP A 231 13.65 10.89 -6.59
CA ASP A 231 13.05 11.52 -7.76
C ASP A 231 12.65 10.49 -8.83
N ARG A 232 11.99 9.40 -8.41
CA ARG A 232 11.54 8.33 -9.29
C ARG A 232 10.19 7.75 -8.90
N ALA A 233 9.41 7.36 -9.90
CA ALA A 233 8.15 6.65 -9.71
C ALA A 233 8.04 5.41 -10.61
N PHE A 234 7.52 4.32 -10.03
CA PHE A 234 7.09 3.14 -10.78
C PHE A 234 5.58 3.18 -10.95
N ILE A 235 5.10 3.25 -12.19
CA ILE A 235 3.67 3.29 -12.50
C ILE A 235 3.36 2.23 -13.55
N SER A 236 2.29 1.48 -13.38
CA SER A 236 1.98 0.39 -14.31
C SER A 236 0.49 0.18 -14.49
N ASN A 237 0.13 -0.43 -15.61
CA ASN A 237 -1.18 -1.05 -15.80
C ASN A 237 -0.97 -2.52 -16.19
N TYR A 238 -2.02 -3.20 -16.67
CA TYR A 238 -1.93 -4.61 -17.03
C TYR A 238 -0.93 -4.93 -18.16
N GLN A 239 -0.66 -3.96 -19.03
CA GLN A 239 0.16 -4.14 -20.24
C GLN A 239 1.50 -3.42 -20.16
N ASP A 240 1.55 -2.24 -19.53
CA ASP A 240 2.67 -1.33 -19.61
C ASP A 240 3.32 -1.10 -18.24
N LEU A 241 4.65 -1.06 -18.26
CA LEU A 241 5.50 -0.78 -17.11
C LEU A 241 6.19 0.56 -17.32
N GLY A 242 5.87 1.53 -16.48
CA GLY A 242 6.39 2.89 -16.52
C GLY A 242 7.47 3.12 -15.48
N TYR A 243 8.55 3.77 -15.87
CA TYR A 243 9.59 4.27 -15.00
C TYR A 243 9.74 5.77 -15.25
N LEU A 244 9.31 6.56 -14.28
CA LEU A 244 9.38 8.01 -14.31
C LEU A 244 10.59 8.47 -13.49
N ARG A 245 11.50 9.25 -14.10
CA ARG A 245 12.65 9.87 -13.43
C ARG A 245 12.91 11.26 -14.02
N GLY A 246 13.11 12.26 -13.17
CA GLY A 246 12.92 13.66 -13.58
C GLY A 246 11.55 13.87 -14.25
N ASP A 247 11.57 14.50 -15.41
CA ASP A 247 10.40 14.71 -16.25
C ASP A 247 10.28 13.67 -17.39
N LEU A 248 11.03 12.57 -17.33
CA LEU A 248 11.02 11.54 -18.37
C LEU A 248 10.33 10.25 -17.90
N LEU A 249 9.21 9.92 -18.54
CA LEU A 249 8.53 8.64 -18.37
C LEU A 249 8.96 7.66 -19.47
N THR A 250 9.71 6.63 -19.08
CA THR A 250 10.01 5.48 -19.95
C THR A 250 8.94 4.41 -19.79
N VAL A 251 8.34 3.95 -20.89
CA VAL A 251 7.27 2.95 -20.91
C VAL A 251 7.74 1.70 -21.65
N LEU A 252 7.81 0.58 -20.95
CA LEU A 252 8.06 -0.74 -21.50
C LEU A 252 6.74 -1.43 -21.79
N SER A 253 6.59 -1.94 -23.01
CA SER A 253 5.38 -2.58 -23.50
C SER A 253 5.66 -3.98 -24.06
N PRO A 254 4.63 -4.81 -24.28
CA PRO A 254 4.80 -6.12 -24.91
C PRO A 254 5.49 -6.02 -26.28
N ARG A 255 6.10 -7.12 -26.72
CA ARG A 255 6.88 -7.20 -27.97
C ARG A 255 8.11 -6.29 -28.00
N ARG A 256 8.73 -6.06 -26.83
CA ARG A 256 9.96 -5.28 -26.65
C ARG A 256 9.85 -3.83 -27.14
N VAL A 257 8.64 -3.28 -27.13
CA VAL A 257 8.43 -1.88 -27.52
C VAL A 257 8.76 -0.97 -26.34
N VAL A 258 9.62 0.00 -26.58
CA VAL A 258 9.98 1.06 -25.62
C VAL A 258 9.48 2.39 -26.16
N ARG A 259 8.85 3.18 -25.29
CA ARG A 259 8.41 4.55 -25.59
C ARG A 259 8.88 5.48 -24.49
N ALA A 260 9.00 6.75 -24.81
CA ALA A 260 9.30 7.79 -23.84
C ALA A 260 8.30 8.94 -23.96
N TYR A 261 8.02 9.57 -22.84
CA TYR A 261 7.19 10.77 -22.77
C TYR A 261 7.85 11.79 -21.85
N LYS A 262 7.86 13.05 -22.28
CA LYS A 262 8.16 14.20 -21.42
C LYS A 262 6.91 14.50 -20.59
N VAL A 263 7.06 14.62 -19.28
CA VAL A 263 5.98 14.86 -18.33
C VAL A 263 6.11 16.26 -17.78
N ASP A 264 5.08 17.07 -17.97
CA ASP A 264 5.02 18.38 -17.35
C ASP A 264 4.95 18.23 -15.80
N PRO A 265 5.83 18.87 -15.02
CA PRO A 265 5.92 18.65 -13.59
C PRO A 265 4.73 19.22 -12.80
N VAL A 266 3.92 20.11 -13.41
CA VAL A 266 2.78 20.77 -12.77
C VAL A 266 1.48 20.09 -13.17
N THR A 267 1.26 19.92 -14.47
CA THR A 267 0.02 19.37 -15.02
C THR A 267 0.04 17.85 -15.13
N PHE A 268 1.22 17.23 -15.09
CA PHE A 268 1.46 15.80 -15.35
C PHE A 268 1.01 15.33 -16.74
N GLU A 269 0.75 16.26 -17.67
CA GLU A 269 0.50 15.93 -19.06
C GLU A 269 1.76 15.33 -19.67
N SER A 270 1.58 14.28 -20.50
CA SER A 270 2.69 13.55 -21.10
C SER A 270 2.68 13.72 -22.61
N THR A 271 3.79 14.19 -23.17
CA THR A 271 4.00 14.36 -24.62
C THR A 271 5.04 13.37 -25.12
N PRO A 272 4.84 12.69 -26.26
CA PRO A 272 5.83 11.76 -26.80
C PRO A 272 7.18 12.44 -27.00
N THR A 273 8.27 11.75 -26.68
CA THR A 273 9.64 12.21 -26.89
C THR A 273 10.54 11.04 -27.29
N GLU A 274 11.79 11.33 -27.67
CA GLU A 274 12.78 10.32 -28.01
C GLU A 274 13.14 9.44 -26.80
N VAL A 275 13.42 8.16 -27.08
CA VAL A 275 13.83 7.21 -26.04
C VAL A 275 15.26 7.47 -25.65
N ASP A 276 15.47 7.83 -24.38
CA ASP A 276 16.80 7.85 -23.75
C ASP A 276 17.28 6.39 -23.52
N PRO A 277 18.40 5.94 -24.15
CA PRO A 277 18.89 4.58 -24.00
C PRO A 277 19.32 4.21 -22.58
N GLN A 278 19.83 5.16 -21.80
CA GLN A 278 20.21 4.92 -20.41
C GLN A 278 18.98 4.71 -19.54
N ARG A 279 17.94 5.54 -19.70
CA ARG A 279 16.67 5.39 -18.97
C ARG A 279 15.92 4.12 -19.36
N ALA A 280 15.99 3.73 -20.63
CA ALA A 280 15.47 2.44 -21.09
C ALA A 280 16.18 1.26 -20.39
N ARG A 281 17.52 1.26 -20.35
CA ARG A 281 18.29 0.21 -19.66
C ARG A 281 17.98 0.16 -18.16
N GLU A 282 17.86 1.32 -17.52
CA GLU A 282 17.52 1.43 -16.10
C GLU A 282 16.12 0.87 -15.80
N ALA A 283 15.10 1.28 -16.57
CA ALA A 283 13.75 0.74 -16.44
C ALA A 283 13.73 -0.79 -16.62
N ILE A 284 14.41 -1.29 -17.66
CA ILE A 284 14.51 -2.73 -17.93
C ILE A 284 15.19 -3.44 -16.75
N ALA A 285 16.28 -2.88 -16.22
CA ALA A 285 17.01 -3.47 -15.10
C ALA A 285 16.12 -3.63 -13.86
N TYR A 286 15.37 -2.60 -13.46
CA TYR A 286 14.44 -2.70 -12.33
C TYR A 286 13.40 -3.81 -12.51
N TYR A 287 12.70 -3.80 -13.64
CA TYR A 287 11.59 -4.73 -13.87
C TYR A 287 12.05 -6.17 -14.11
N GLN A 288 13.12 -6.38 -14.88
CA GLN A 288 13.65 -7.72 -15.12
C GLN A 288 14.32 -8.30 -13.88
N THR A 289 15.02 -7.49 -13.08
CA THR A 289 15.64 -7.96 -11.84
C THR A 289 14.58 -8.39 -10.85
N ALA A 290 13.52 -7.60 -10.65
CA ALA A 290 12.40 -7.98 -9.78
C ALA A 290 11.70 -9.27 -10.26
N ALA A 291 11.42 -9.38 -11.56
CA ALA A 291 10.79 -10.57 -12.14
C ALA A 291 11.69 -11.82 -12.03
N SER A 292 13.00 -11.66 -12.27
CA SER A 292 13.99 -12.73 -12.17
C SER A 292 14.19 -13.19 -10.72
N ALA A 293 14.33 -12.23 -9.79
CA ALA A 293 14.46 -12.51 -8.37
C ALA A 293 13.25 -13.31 -7.86
N PHE A 294 12.03 -12.90 -8.22
CA PHE A 294 10.83 -13.66 -7.87
C PHE A 294 10.85 -15.08 -8.45
N LYS A 295 11.12 -15.22 -9.76
CA LYS A 295 11.10 -16.53 -10.44
C LYS A 295 12.10 -17.53 -9.83
N GLN A 296 13.22 -17.01 -9.31
CA GLN A 296 14.32 -17.77 -8.75
C GLN A 296 14.24 -17.90 -7.21
N GLY A 297 13.18 -17.43 -6.56
CA GLY A 297 13.03 -17.51 -5.10
C GLY A 297 13.96 -16.57 -4.31
N ARG A 298 14.64 -15.62 -4.97
CA ARG A 298 15.55 -14.65 -4.33
C ARG A 298 14.83 -13.54 -3.56
N LEU A 299 13.50 -13.55 -3.56
CA LEU A 299 12.67 -12.66 -2.75
C LEU A 299 12.12 -13.36 -1.50
N HIS A 300 12.52 -14.60 -1.24
CA HIS A 300 12.11 -15.30 -0.03
C HIS A 300 12.86 -14.75 1.19
N ALA A 301 12.22 -14.79 2.35
CA ALA A 301 12.83 -14.44 3.61
C ALA A 301 14.05 -15.33 3.84
N ILE A 302 15.18 -14.72 4.20
CA ILE A 302 16.34 -15.48 4.63
C ILE A 302 16.00 -16.03 6.01
N GLU A 303 16.06 -17.35 6.19
CA GLU A 303 15.99 -17.97 7.51
C GLU A 303 17.02 -17.28 8.41
N ALA A 304 16.57 -16.76 9.56
CA ALA A 304 17.47 -16.25 10.57
C ALA A 304 18.42 -17.38 10.98
N ARG A 305 19.67 -17.32 10.52
CA ARG A 305 20.74 -18.18 11.01
C ARG A 305 21.16 -17.75 12.40
#